data_AF-A0A370NMH1-F1
#
_entry.id   AF-A0A370NMH1-F1
#
_cell.length_a   1.000
_cell.length_b   1.000
_cell.length_c   1.000
_cell.angle_alpha   90.00
_cell.angle_beta   90.00
_cell.angle_gamma   90.00
#
_symmetry.space_group_name_H-M   'P 1'
#
loop_
_entity.id
_entity.type
_entity.pdbx_description
1 polymer ?
#
loop_
_entity_poly.entity_id
_entity_poly.type
_entity_poly.pdbx_seq_one_letter_code
_entity_poly.pdbx_strand_id
1 'polypeptide(L)'
;MSAQSARRCGWSEHLAFDAAITPNLRRWVTGDDGSLTARLVAASERFRVARLLQRPQRPLADEWQVLGQHDRTPALTREVLLICDDIPAIFAHTVVRQRHARRDWPFLRGLGERPLGGRLFVDPAVEREPFQFARLLPHHPLRRALQRVLPAMAPLPMLPARRSVFRRGGGVMLVTEVFLPDLLSRPSPGTEAIPHPKYMRTADRSPVSTHTTETKKETTR
;
A
#
# COMPACT_ATOMS: atom_id res chain seq x y z
N MET A 1 -16.27 -6.63 -37.52
CA MET A 1 -15.07 -6.84 -36.68
C MET A 1 -15.44 -6.46 -35.26
N SER A 2 -15.57 -7.44 -34.35
CA SER A 2 -16.32 -7.31 -33.10
C SER A 2 -15.60 -6.49 -32.02
N ALA A 3 -16.37 -5.60 -31.39
CA ALA A 3 -16.02 -4.67 -30.31
C ALA A 3 -15.76 -5.37 -28.95
N GLN A 4 -15.02 -6.48 -28.95
CA GLN A 4 -14.76 -7.31 -27.77
C GLN A 4 -13.32 -7.23 -27.24
N SER A 5 -12.53 -6.28 -27.79
CA SER A 5 -11.14 -6.03 -27.43
C SER A 5 -10.94 -4.69 -26.71
N ALA A 6 -11.94 -4.24 -25.93
CA ALA A 6 -11.69 -3.37 -24.78
C ALA A 6 -10.97 -4.23 -23.72
N ARG A 7 -9.71 -4.51 -24.05
CA ARG A 7 -8.82 -5.51 -23.49
C ARG A 7 -8.66 -5.29 -22.00
N ARG A 8 -8.92 -6.37 -21.25
CA ARG A 8 -8.52 -6.55 -19.85
C ARG A 8 -7.13 -5.94 -19.66
N CYS A 9 -6.94 -5.07 -18.66
CA CYS A 9 -5.62 -4.87 -18.07
C CYS A 9 -5.18 -6.23 -17.52
N GLY A 10 -4.56 -7.04 -18.35
CA GLY A 10 -4.13 -8.38 -18.00
C GLY A 10 -2.97 -8.29 -17.02
N TRP A 11 -3.08 -9.02 -15.92
CA TRP A 11 -1.96 -9.26 -15.03
C TRP A 11 -1.03 -10.28 -15.69
N SER A 12 0.27 -9.98 -15.71
CA SER A 12 1.31 -10.76 -16.36
C SER A 12 2.45 -11.02 -15.38
N GLU A 13 3.07 -12.19 -15.43
CA GLU A 13 4.27 -12.50 -14.63
C GLU A 13 5.47 -11.63 -15.02
N HIS A 14 5.47 -11.11 -16.25
CA HIS A 14 6.53 -10.26 -16.79
C HIS A 14 6.06 -8.83 -16.95
N LEU A 15 6.90 -7.87 -16.52
CA LEU A 15 6.69 -6.46 -16.78
C LEU A 15 7.09 -6.13 -18.23
N ALA A 16 6.09 -6.03 -19.11
CA ALA A 16 6.28 -5.69 -20.51
C ALA A 16 7.11 -4.41 -20.70
N PHE A 17 7.83 -4.34 -21.83
CA PHE A 17 8.50 -3.11 -22.23
C PHE A 17 7.48 -2.00 -22.50
N ASP A 18 7.78 -0.80 -22.00
CA ASP A 18 6.98 0.39 -22.20
C ASP A 18 7.90 1.61 -22.00
N ALA A 19 7.91 2.53 -22.97
CA ALA A 19 8.75 3.71 -22.92
C ALA A 19 8.38 4.66 -21.76
N ALA A 20 7.13 4.61 -21.28
CA ALA A 20 6.70 5.38 -20.12
C ALA A 20 7.23 4.80 -18.78
N ILE A 21 7.71 3.55 -18.78
CA ILE A 21 8.33 2.91 -17.62
C ILE A 21 9.84 3.07 -17.73
N THR A 22 10.33 4.22 -17.26
CA THR A 22 11.77 4.54 -17.23
C THR A 22 12.55 3.46 -16.45
N PRO A 23 13.88 3.33 -16.66
CA PRO A 23 14.70 2.41 -15.88
C PRO A 23 14.57 2.61 -14.36
N ASN A 24 14.42 3.86 -13.92
CA ASN A 24 14.19 4.18 -12.51
C ASN A 24 12.85 3.63 -12.01
N LEU A 25 11.76 3.92 -12.74
CA LEU A 25 10.44 3.40 -12.39
C LEU A 25 10.39 1.86 -12.44
N ARG A 26 11.09 1.25 -13.41
CA ARG A 26 11.20 -0.20 -13.52
C ARG A 26 11.75 -0.82 -12.24
N ARG A 27 12.82 -0.25 -11.67
CA ARG A 27 13.38 -0.71 -10.37
C ARG A 27 12.38 -0.59 -9.24
N TRP A 28 11.56 0.46 -9.21
CA TRP A 28 10.47 0.55 -8.23
C TRP A 28 9.42 -0.55 -8.42
N VAL A 29 9.00 -0.78 -9.67
CA VAL A 29 7.94 -1.72 -10.03
C VAL A 29 8.38 -3.18 -9.82
N THR A 30 9.52 -3.61 -10.37
CA THR A 30 9.99 -5.00 -10.21
C THR A 30 10.39 -5.27 -8.78
N GLY A 31 11.24 -4.38 -8.25
CA GLY A 31 11.76 -4.39 -6.90
C GLY A 31 12.57 -5.64 -6.57
N ASP A 32 13.87 -5.42 -6.38
CA ASP A 32 14.80 -6.54 -6.49
C ASP A 32 15.14 -7.16 -5.14
N ASP A 33 14.81 -6.54 -4.00
CA ASP A 33 14.84 -7.16 -2.66
C ASP A 33 14.08 -6.32 -1.62
N GLY A 34 13.62 -6.97 -0.53
CA GLY A 34 13.00 -6.32 0.62
C GLY A 34 11.57 -5.78 0.40
N SER A 35 11.06 -5.04 1.39
CA SER A 35 9.71 -4.47 1.32
C SER A 35 9.69 -3.13 0.56
N LEU A 36 8.67 -2.90 -0.27
CA LEU A 36 8.47 -1.59 -0.95
C LEU A 36 8.49 -0.43 0.05
N THR A 37 7.86 -0.62 1.21
CA THR A 37 7.88 0.35 2.30
C THR A 37 9.28 0.70 2.76
N ALA A 38 10.16 -0.29 2.97
CA ALA A 38 11.54 -0.03 3.39
C ALA A 38 12.30 0.78 2.35
N ARG A 39 12.11 0.45 1.06
CA ARG A 39 12.72 1.22 -0.05
C ARG A 39 12.21 2.65 -0.11
N LEU A 40 10.90 2.87 0.06
CA LEU A 40 10.32 4.20 0.10
C LEU A 40 10.86 5.02 1.28
N VAL A 41 10.97 4.41 2.46
CA VAL A 41 11.57 5.05 3.65
C VAL A 41 13.02 5.43 3.40
N ALA A 42 13.83 4.53 2.81
CA ALA A 42 15.23 4.83 2.50
C ALA A 42 15.40 5.94 1.44
N ALA A 43 14.39 6.14 0.59
CA ALA A 43 14.41 7.14 -0.47
C ALA A 43 13.67 8.44 -0.10
N SER A 44 13.35 8.67 1.18
CA SER A 44 12.66 9.87 1.65
C SER A 44 13.14 10.31 3.04
N GLU A 45 13.06 11.60 3.32
CA GLU A 45 13.29 12.12 4.67
C GLU A 45 12.09 11.86 5.57
N ARG A 46 10.88 11.93 4.99
CA ARG A 46 9.62 11.73 5.69
C ARG A 46 8.76 10.71 4.97
N PHE A 47 8.38 9.66 5.69
CA PHE A 47 7.47 8.65 5.19
C PHE A 47 6.22 8.57 6.06
N ARG A 48 5.04 8.57 5.44
CA ARG A 48 3.77 8.32 6.14
C ARG A 48 2.80 7.50 5.29
N VAL A 49 1.84 6.88 5.97
CA VAL A 49 0.73 6.16 5.33
C VAL A 49 -0.57 6.87 5.65
N ALA A 50 -1.32 7.28 4.64
CA ALA A 50 -2.67 7.79 4.81
C ALA A 50 -3.68 6.68 4.52
N ARG A 51 -4.50 6.31 5.52
CA ARG A 51 -5.55 5.30 5.32
C ARG A 51 -6.79 5.93 4.73
N LEU A 52 -7.14 5.55 3.51
CA LEU A 52 -8.31 6.04 2.80
C LEU A 52 -9.58 5.25 3.18
N LEU A 53 -9.43 3.94 3.31
CA LEU A 53 -10.53 3.00 3.49
C LEU A 53 -10.04 1.77 4.27
N GLN A 54 -10.87 1.26 5.17
CA GLN A 54 -10.78 -0.12 5.63
C GLN A 54 -12.15 -0.65 6.06
N ARG A 55 -12.82 -1.40 5.19
CA ARG A 55 -14.17 -1.95 5.43
C ARG A 55 -14.50 -3.09 4.46
N PRO A 56 -15.54 -3.89 4.70
CA PRO A 56 -16.02 -4.86 3.72
C PRO A 56 -16.43 -4.17 2.40
N GLN A 57 -15.93 -4.66 1.28
CA GLN A 57 -16.33 -4.25 -0.08
C GLN A 57 -16.45 -5.49 -0.98
N ARG A 58 -17.20 -5.36 -2.07
CA ARG A 58 -17.19 -6.40 -3.10
C ARG A 58 -15.81 -6.39 -3.79
N PRO A 59 -15.09 -7.53 -3.83
CA PRO A 59 -13.82 -7.62 -4.54
C PRO A 59 -14.01 -7.37 -6.04
N LEU A 60 -12.96 -6.90 -6.71
CA LEU A 60 -12.94 -6.74 -8.17
C LEU A 60 -13.07 -8.09 -8.88
N ALA A 61 -13.38 -8.04 -10.18
CA ALA A 61 -13.74 -9.22 -10.97
C ALA A 61 -12.65 -10.29 -11.03
N ASP A 62 -11.39 -9.90 -10.91
CA ASP A 62 -10.21 -10.78 -10.90
C ASP A 62 -9.73 -11.12 -9.48
N GLU A 63 -10.14 -10.36 -8.47
CA GLU A 63 -9.67 -10.52 -7.08
C GLU A 63 -10.36 -11.67 -6.35
N TRP A 64 -11.67 -11.85 -6.53
CA TRP A 64 -12.42 -12.89 -5.80
C TRP A 64 -11.94 -14.30 -6.12
N GLN A 65 -11.49 -14.53 -7.37
CA GLN A 65 -10.91 -15.79 -7.82
C GLN A 65 -9.57 -16.05 -7.14
N VAL A 66 -8.71 -15.03 -7.05
CA VAL A 66 -7.42 -15.12 -6.33
C VAL A 66 -7.63 -15.43 -4.85
N LEU A 67 -8.65 -14.81 -4.24
CA LEU A 67 -9.03 -15.13 -2.86
C LEU A 67 -9.56 -16.57 -2.73
N GLY A 68 -9.90 -17.26 -3.82
CA GLY A 68 -10.49 -18.61 -3.90
C GLY A 68 -11.98 -18.64 -3.55
N GLN A 69 -12.66 -17.50 -3.58
CA GLN A 69 -14.09 -17.43 -3.26
C GLN A 69 -14.89 -18.08 -4.39
N HIS A 70 -16.03 -18.69 -4.07
CA HIS A 70 -16.95 -19.20 -5.09
C HIS A 70 -17.83 -18.08 -5.67
N ASP A 71 -17.92 -16.95 -4.96
CA ASP A 71 -18.71 -15.78 -5.31
C ASP A 71 -17.98 -14.48 -4.98
N ARG A 72 -18.62 -13.34 -5.28
CA ARG A 72 -18.13 -12.00 -4.91
C ARG A 72 -18.67 -11.54 -3.55
N THR A 73 -18.65 -12.43 -2.57
CA THR A 73 -18.95 -12.06 -1.17
C THR A 73 -18.02 -10.94 -0.71
N PRO A 74 -18.51 -10.01 0.14
CA PRO A 74 -17.69 -8.93 0.64
C PRO A 74 -16.38 -9.43 1.29
N ALA A 75 -15.27 -8.88 0.82
CA ALA A 75 -13.95 -9.07 1.38
C ALA A 75 -13.57 -7.84 2.22
N LEU A 76 -12.73 -8.01 3.23
CA LEU A 76 -12.12 -6.86 3.87
C LEU A 76 -11.19 -6.19 2.85
N THR A 77 -11.50 -4.94 2.51
CA THR A 77 -10.69 -4.12 1.61
C THR A 77 -10.05 -2.99 2.40
N ARG A 78 -8.76 -2.76 2.15
CA ARG A 78 -7.98 -1.65 2.71
C ARG A 78 -7.29 -0.91 1.57
N GLU A 79 -7.55 0.39 1.48
CA GLU A 79 -6.87 1.29 0.54
C GLU A 79 -6.07 2.32 1.32
N VAL A 80 -4.82 2.55 0.90
CA VAL A 80 -3.91 3.53 1.52
C VAL A 80 -3.09 4.27 0.46
N LEU A 81 -2.64 5.47 0.81
CA LEU A 81 -1.52 6.13 0.13
C LEU A 81 -0.24 5.93 0.94
N LEU A 82 0.85 5.57 0.26
CA LEU A 82 2.19 5.69 0.79
C LEU A 82 2.77 7.01 0.29
N ILE A 83 3.21 7.86 1.20
CA ILE A 83 3.55 9.26 0.94
C ILE A 83 5.00 9.48 1.38
N CYS A 84 5.82 9.98 0.46
CA CYS A 84 7.23 10.29 0.62
C CYS A 84 7.41 11.80 0.49
N ASP A 85 7.96 12.46 1.50
CA ASP A 85 8.22 13.91 1.51
C ASP A 85 6.97 14.72 1.11
N ASP A 86 5.82 14.32 1.68
CA ASP A 86 4.49 14.86 1.41
C ASP A 86 3.94 14.66 -0.03
N ILE A 87 4.65 13.88 -0.85
CA ILE A 87 4.22 13.51 -2.21
C ILE A 87 3.70 12.05 -2.22
N PRO A 88 2.48 11.79 -2.73
CA PRO A 88 1.98 10.43 -2.90
C PRO A 88 2.83 9.63 -3.90
N ALA A 89 3.43 8.54 -3.42
CA ALA A 89 4.29 7.66 -4.21
C ALA A 89 3.56 6.39 -4.68
N ILE A 90 2.71 5.82 -3.82
CA ILE A 90 1.98 4.57 -4.10
C ILE A 90 0.53 4.70 -3.64
N PHE A 91 -0.40 4.22 -4.46
CA PHE A 91 -1.73 3.82 -4.00
C PHE A 91 -1.78 2.31 -3.85
N ALA A 92 -2.00 1.83 -2.63
CA ALA A 92 -2.03 0.40 -2.32
C ALA A 92 -3.44 -0.05 -1.96
N HIS A 93 -3.86 -1.16 -2.56
CA HIS A 93 -5.16 -1.81 -2.38
C HIS A 93 -4.92 -3.24 -1.90
N THR A 94 -5.48 -3.57 -0.75
CA THR A 94 -5.36 -4.90 -0.14
C THR A 94 -6.73 -5.52 0.02
N VAL A 95 -6.88 -6.79 -0.36
CA VAL A 95 -8.13 -7.55 -0.19
C VAL A 95 -7.87 -8.89 0.49
N VAL A 96 -8.74 -9.22 1.44
CA VAL A 96 -8.68 -10.45 2.23
C VAL A 96 -10.10 -10.93 2.52
N ARG A 97 -10.37 -12.24 2.41
CA ARG A 97 -11.69 -12.76 2.85
C ARG A 97 -11.92 -12.41 4.32
N GLN A 98 -13.13 -12.02 4.67
CA GLN A 98 -13.44 -11.50 6.00
C GLN A 98 -13.10 -12.47 7.14
N ARG A 99 -13.33 -13.77 6.95
CA ARG A 99 -12.95 -14.82 7.93
C ARG A 99 -11.44 -14.90 8.15
N HIS A 100 -10.66 -14.80 7.07
CA HIS A 100 -9.20 -14.90 7.10
C HIS A 100 -8.56 -13.62 7.63
N ALA A 101 -9.20 -12.46 7.40
CA ALA A 101 -8.72 -11.20 7.96
C ALA A 101 -8.66 -11.22 9.49
N ARG A 102 -9.58 -11.93 10.16
CA ARG A 102 -9.57 -12.05 11.63
C ARG A 102 -8.64 -13.16 12.13
N ARG A 103 -8.66 -14.31 11.47
CA ARG A 103 -7.96 -15.53 11.92
C ARG A 103 -6.49 -15.54 11.50
N ASP A 104 -6.24 -15.32 10.21
CA ASP A 104 -4.93 -15.50 9.59
C ASP A 104 -4.18 -14.17 9.43
N TRP A 105 -4.86 -13.03 9.47
CA TRP A 105 -4.26 -11.70 9.35
C TRP A 105 -4.68 -10.71 10.47
N PRO A 106 -4.64 -11.11 11.76
CA PRO A 106 -5.23 -10.35 12.86
C PRO A 106 -4.69 -8.93 13.01
N PHE A 107 -3.44 -8.68 12.57
CA PHE A 107 -2.83 -7.35 12.61
C PHE A 107 -3.58 -6.31 11.76
N LEU A 108 -4.37 -6.73 10.75
CA LEU A 108 -5.13 -5.82 9.88
C LEU A 108 -6.11 -4.96 10.69
N ARG A 109 -6.72 -5.51 11.76
CA ARG A 109 -7.67 -4.76 12.60
C ARG A 109 -7.04 -3.52 13.24
N GLY A 110 -5.78 -3.63 13.67
CA GLY A 110 -5.06 -2.57 14.36
C GLY A 110 -4.09 -1.78 13.49
N LEU A 111 -4.02 -2.06 12.18
CA LEU A 111 -2.94 -1.53 11.35
C LEU A 111 -2.98 0.00 11.24
N GLY A 112 -4.18 0.61 11.22
CA GLY A 112 -4.32 2.07 11.27
C GLY A 112 -3.58 2.75 10.12
N GLU A 113 -2.67 3.66 10.42
CA GLU A 113 -1.78 4.35 9.48
C GLU A 113 -0.36 3.74 9.46
N ARG A 114 -0.26 2.44 9.76
CA ARG A 114 0.99 1.71 9.59
C ARG A 114 1.02 1.02 8.23
N PRO A 115 2.18 0.93 7.59
CA PRO A 115 2.34 0.18 6.36
C PRO A 115 2.27 -1.33 6.64
N LEU A 116 1.86 -2.06 5.61
CA LEU A 116 1.70 -3.52 5.66
C LEU A 116 3.05 -4.25 5.70
N GLY A 117 4.06 -3.68 5.03
CA GLY A 117 5.37 -4.30 4.81
C GLY A 117 6.04 -4.79 6.10
N GLY A 118 6.19 -3.97 7.13
CA GLY A 118 6.89 -4.39 8.34
C GLY A 118 6.11 -5.33 9.25
N ARG A 119 4.94 -5.82 8.84
CA ARG A 119 4.31 -7.02 9.41
C ARG A 119 4.47 -8.26 8.53
N LEU A 120 4.42 -8.09 7.20
CA LEU A 120 4.54 -9.22 6.27
C LEU A 120 5.94 -9.78 6.16
N PHE A 121 6.96 -8.91 6.11
CA PHE A 121 8.34 -9.34 5.84
C PHE A 121 9.11 -9.74 7.12
N VAL A 122 8.48 -9.65 8.30
CA VAL A 122 9.07 -10.05 9.58
C VAL A 122 8.48 -11.34 10.14
N ASP A 123 7.34 -11.79 9.61
CA ASP A 123 6.68 -13.02 10.05
C ASP A 123 7.12 -14.18 9.13
N PRO A 124 7.91 -15.14 9.62
CA PRO A 124 8.41 -16.25 8.80
C PRO A 124 7.31 -17.20 8.34
N ALA A 125 6.11 -17.14 8.91
CA ALA A 125 4.96 -17.91 8.45
C ALA A 125 4.25 -17.28 7.23
N VAL A 126 4.72 -16.12 6.76
CA VAL A 126 4.19 -15.44 5.58
C VAL A 126 4.98 -15.85 4.36
N GLU A 127 4.30 -16.48 3.43
CA GLU A 127 4.81 -16.78 2.09
C GLU A 127 4.28 -15.74 1.09
N ARG A 128 5.12 -15.37 0.14
CA ARG A 128 4.78 -14.41 -0.92
C ARG A 128 4.92 -15.07 -2.28
N GLU A 129 3.85 -15.07 -3.06
CA GLU A 129 3.89 -15.49 -4.45
C GLU A 129 4.60 -14.45 -5.33
N PRO A 130 5.16 -14.85 -6.49
CA PRO A 130 5.78 -13.92 -7.43
C PRO A 130 4.88 -12.74 -7.80
N PHE A 131 5.51 -11.63 -8.19
CA PHE A 131 4.75 -10.47 -8.64
C PHE A 131 4.06 -10.75 -9.98
N GLN A 132 2.86 -10.19 -10.11
CA GLN A 132 2.19 -10.00 -11.38
C GLN A 132 2.10 -8.50 -11.65
N PHE A 133 2.28 -8.10 -12.90
CA PHE A 133 2.36 -6.71 -13.33
C PHE A 133 1.20 -6.38 -14.27
N ALA A 134 0.75 -5.13 -14.21
CA ALA A 134 -0.27 -4.61 -15.10
C ALA A 134 -0.04 -3.14 -15.41
N ARG A 135 -0.72 -2.69 -16.47
CA ARG A 135 -0.83 -1.30 -16.88
C ARG A 135 -2.26 -0.87 -16.68
N LEU A 136 -2.54 -0.07 -15.65
CA LEU A 136 -3.91 0.30 -15.31
C LEU A 136 -4.36 1.49 -16.17
N LEU A 137 -5.27 1.21 -17.11
CA LEU A 137 -5.91 2.20 -17.96
C LEU A 137 -6.97 3.01 -17.19
N PRO A 138 -7.37 4.21 -17.63
CA PRO A 138 -8.19 5.14 -16.84
C PRO A 138 -9.54 4.57 -16.40
N HIS A 139 -10.09 3.60 -17.14
CA HIS A 139 -11.36 2.94 -16.81
C HIS A 139 -11.24 1.83 -15.74
N HIS A 140 -10.01 1.45 -15.34
CA HIS A 140 -9.80 0.43 -14.33
C HIS A 140 -10.40 0.86 -12.97
N PRO A 141 -11.08 -0.03 -12.22
CA PRO A 141 -11.71 0.33 -10.94
C PRO A 141 -10.75 0.99 -9.93
N LEU A 142 -9.51 0.48 -9.82
CA LEU A 142 -8.49 1.09 -8.96
C LEU A 142 -8.06 2.49 -9.45
N ARG A 143 -8.06 2.75 -10.76
CA ARG A 143 -7.79 4.09 -11.31
C ARG A 143 -8.90 5.06 -10.94
N ARG A 144 -10.17 4.62 -11.01
CA ARG A 144 -11.32 5.41 -10.55
C ARG A 144 -11.26 5.67 -9.04
N ALA A 145 -10.83 4.68 -8.25
CA ALA A 145 -10.65 4.85 -6.81
C ALA A 145 -9.58 5.88 -6.47
N LEU A 146 -8.42 5.78 -7.12
CA LEU A 146 -7.34 6.73 -7.01
C LEU A 146 -7.77 8.15 -7.41
N GLN A 147 -8.49 8.32 -8.51
CA GLN A 147 -8.93 9.65 -8.98
C GLN A 147 -9.86 10.37 -8.01
N ARG A 148 -10.66 9.63 -7.22
CA ARG A 148 -11.52 10.23 -6.18
C ARG A 148 -10.73 10.90 -5.07
N VAL A 149 -9.50 10.46 -4.81
CA VAL A 149 -8.63 10.99 -3.75
C VAL A 149 -7.50 11.86 -4.30
N LEU A 150 -7.07 11.62 -5.54
CA LEU A 150 -6.04 12.38 -6.25
C LEU A 150 -6.52 12.70 -7.68
N PRO A 151 -7.38 13.72 -7.87
CA PRO A 151 -7.93 14.08 -9.18
C PRO A 151 -6.87 14.40 -10.24
N ALA A 152 -5.71 14.90 -9.83
CA ALA A 152 -4.57 15.16 -10.70
C ALA A 152 -4.04 13.91 -11.44
N MET A 153 -4.39 12.69 -10.98
CA MET A 153 -4.04 11.43 -11.66
C MET A 153 -4.98 11.06 -12.81
N ALA A 154 -6.05 11.84 -13.03
CA ALA A 154 -7.02 11.58 -14.09
C ALA A 154 -6.45 11.65 -15.52
N PRO A 155 -5.64 12.66 -15.88
CA PRO A 155 -5.14 12.82 -17.25
C PRO A 155 -4.12 11.76 -17.68
N LEU A 156 -3.53 11.01 -16.73
CA LEU A 156 -2.48 10.05 -17.05
C LEU A 156 -3.03 8.90 -17.91
N PRO A 157 -2.40 8.56 -19.05
CA PRO A 157 -2.93 7.54 -19.95
C PRO A 157 -2.89 6.14 -19.33
N MET A 158 -1.92 5.88 -18.46
CA MET A 158 -1.79 4.61 -17.74
C MET A 158 -0.99 4.82 -16.45
N LEU A 159 -1.17 3.91 -15.48
CA LEU A 159 -0.28 3.81 -14.32
C LEU A 159 0.24 2.37 -14.22
N PRO A 160 1.55 2.15 -14.04
CA PRO A 160 2.08 0.83 -13.73
C PRO A 160 1.52 0.35 -12.40
N ALA A 161 1.22 -0.93 -12.33
CA ALA A 161 0.84 -1.59 -11.11
C ALA A 161 1.50 -2.95 -11.01
N ARG A 162 1.67 -3.42 -9.78
CA ARG A 162 1.98 -4.81 -9.51
C ARG A 162 1.05 -5.34 -8.44
N ARG A 163 0.95 -6.65 -8.36
CA ARG A 163 0.27 -7.34 -7.27
C ARG A 163 1.01 -8.60 -6.89
N SER A 164 0.80 -9.05 -5.66
CA SER A 164 1.32 -10.33 -5.19
C SER A 164 0.37 -10.90 -4.13
N VAL A 165 0.28 -12.22 -4.13
CA VAL A 165 -0.48 -12.98 -3.15
C VAL A 165 0.41 -13.29 -1.95
N PHE A 166 -0.12 -13.02 -0.77
CA PHE A 166 0.47 -13.40 0.50
C PHE A 166 -0.36 -14.52 1.12
N ARG A 167 0.33 -15.55 1.61
CA ARG A 167 -0.25 -16.70 2.29
C ARG A 167 0.30 -16.78 3.71
N ARG A 168 -0.58 -17.09 4.64
CA ARG A 168 -0.23 -17.37 6.04
C ARG A 168 -1.27 -18.33 6.60
N GLY A 169 -0.84 -19.52 7.01
CA GLY A 169 -1.77 -20.59 7.36
C GLY A 169 -2.76 -20.85 6.22
N GLY A 170 -4.08 -20.80 6.52
CA GLY A 170 -5.12 -20.94 5.50
C GLY A 170 -5.58 -19.64 4.85
N GLY A 171 -4.97 -18.51 5.21
CA GLY A 171 -5.39 -17.18 4.76
C GLY A 171 -4.71 -16.74 3.48
N VAL A 172 -5.51 -16.25 2.53
CA VAL A 172 -5.03 -15.61 1.29
C VAL A 172 -5.30 -14.10 1.38
N MET A 173 -4.26 -13.31 1.10
CA MET A 173 -4.34 -11.86 0.97
C MET A 173 -3.74 -11.43 -0.37
N LEU A 174 -4.46 -10.61 -1.13
CA LEU A 174 -3.92 -9.99 -2.33
C LEU A 174 -3.58 -8.54 -2.05
N VAL A 175 -2.36 -8.12 -2.41
CA VAL A 175 -1.91 -6.74 -2.32
C VAL A 175 -1.61 -6.26 -3.73
N THR A 176 -2.24 -5.15 -4.12
CA THR A 176 -2.00 -4.44 -5.37
C THR A 176 -1.42 -3.06 -5.08
N GLU A 177 -0.34 -2.71 -5.75
CA GLU A 177 0.39 -1.45 -5.60
C GLU A 177 0.38 -0.73 -6.95
N VAL A 178 -0.14 0.48 -6.98
CA VAL A 178 -0.19 1.37 -8.15
C VAL A 178 0.88 2.44 -7.97
N PHE A 179 1.80 2.52 -8.93
CA PHE A 179 2.97 3.40 -8.89
C PHE A 179 2.62 4.78 -9.43
N LEU A 180 2.86 5.82 -8.64
CA LEU A 180 2.49 7.20 -8.96
C LEU A 180 3.69 8.00 -9.52
N PRO A 181 3.45 9.16 -10.17
CA PRO A 181 4.48 9.90 -10.90
C PRO A 181 5.73 10.30 -10.11
N ASP A 182 5.65 10.46 -8.78
CA ASP A 182 6.80 10.72 -7.92
C ASP A 182 7.96 9.72 -8.16
N LEU A 183 7.61 8.46 -8.40
CA LEU A 183 8.59 7.38 -8.61
C LEU A 183 9.22 7.37 -10.00
N LEU A 184 8.80 8.26 -10.91
CA LEU A 184 9.51 8.48 -12.18
C LEU A 184 10.89 9.09 -11.93
N SER A 185 10.95 10.09 -11.05
CA SER A 185 12.16 10.87 -10.75
C SER A 185 12.78 10.54 -9.39
N ARG A 186 12.01 10.02 -8.42
CA ARG A 186 12.57 9.60 -7.12
C ARG A 186 13.55 8.44 -7.32
N PRO A 187 14.84 8.60 -7.00
CA PRO A 187 15.81 7.54 -7.20
C PRO A 187 15.42 6.29 -6.41
N SER A 188 15.33 5.15 -7.10
CA SER A 188 15.27 3.86 -6.41
C SER A 188 16.58 3.65 -5.65
N PRO A 189 16.53 3.34 -4.34
CA PRO A 189 17.71 2.91 -3.62
C PRO A 189 18.23 1.60 -4.26
N GLY A 190 19.56 1.41 -4.23
CA GLY A 190 20.20 0.18 -4.68
C GLY A 190 19.86 -1.01 -3.78
N THR A 191 20.23 -2.21 -4.22
CA THR A 191 19.93 -3.50 -3.55
C THR A 191 20.69 -3.72 -2.23
N GLU A 192 21.52 -2.78 -1.79
CA GLU A 192 22.18 -2.89 -0.49
C GLU A 192 21.12 -3.04 0.60
N ALA A 193 21.23 -4.14 1.36
CA ALA A 193 20.20 -4.63 2.26
C ALA A 193 19.61 -3.52 3.14
N ILE A 194 18.47 -2.97 2.72
CA ILE A 194 17.80 -1.89 3.46
C ILE A 194 17.23 -2.53 4.72
N PRO A 195 17.78 -2.23 5.91
CA PRO A 195 17.28 -2.82 7.14
C PRO A 195 15.81 -2.42 7.28
N HIS A 196 14.93 -3.37 7.61
CA HIS A 196 13.54 -3.04 7.89
C HIS A 196 13.50 -1.99 9.00
N PRO A 197 13.06 -0.75 8.74
CA PRO A 197 13.04 0.26 9.78
C PRO A 197 12.07 -0.22 10.86
N LYS A 198 12.60 -0.42 12.09
CA LYS A 198 11.77 -0.51 13.28
C LYS A 198 10.97 0.79 13.30
N TYR A 199 9.69 0.72 12.94
CA TYR A 199 8.84 1.91 12.78
C TYR A 199 9.09 2.88 13.93
N MET A 200 9.60 4.07 13.57
CA MET A 200 9.87 5.14 14.52
C MET A 200 8.62 5.34 15.37
N ARG A 201 8.78 5.03 16.65
CA ARG A 201 7.88 5.47 17.69
C ARG A 201 7.84 7.00 17.56
N THR A 202 6.71 7.56 17.19
CA THR A 202 6.45 8.99 17.38
C THR A 202 6.55 9.23 18.88
N ALA A 203 7.71 9.67 19.34
CA ALA A 203 7.92 10.14 20.69
C ALA A 203 7.34 11.56 20.77
N ASP A 204 6.46 11.72 21.75
CA ASP A 204 6.02 12.94 22.42
C ASP A 204 5.32 14.04 21.62
N ARG A 205 3.99 14.03 21.75
CA ARG A 205 3.28 15.26 22.10
C ARG A 205 3.44 15.46 23.60
N SER A 206 4.31 16.36 24.02
CA SER A 206 4.25 16.93 25.37
C SER A 206 2.94 17.73 25.48
N PRO A 207 2.06 17.48 26.47
CA PRO A 207 1.03 18.45 26.82
C PRO A 207 1.70 19.55 27.64
N VAL A 208 1.68 20.78 27.12
CA VAL A 208 1.93 21.97 27.93
C VAL A 208 0.77 22.07 28.92
N SER A 209 1.03 21.73 30.18
CA SER A 209 0.13 21.95 31.29
C SER A 209 -0.06 23.44 31.53
N THR A 210 -1.32 23.83 31.65
CA THR A 210 -1.81 25.10 32.19
C THR A 210 -1.25 25.33 33.59
N HIS A 211 -0.58 26.47 33.79
CA HIS A 211 -0.30 27.01 35.12
C HIS A 211 -1.58 27.62 35.70
N THR A 212 -2.11 27.00 36.77
CA THR A 212 -2.99 27.68 37.73
C THR A 212 -2.15 28.02 38.96
N THR A 213 -1.95 29.31 39.19
CA THR A 213 -1.25 29.86 40.35
C THR A 213 -2.27 30.08 41.47
N GLU A 214 -2.23 29.28 42.52
CA GLU A 214 -2.85 29.61 43.82
C GLU A 214 -1.85 29.29 44.92
N THR A 215 -1.14 30.32 45.39
CA THR A 215 -0.25 30.23 46.55
C THR A 215 -1.04 30.61 47.80
N LYS A 216 -1.14 29.63 48.70
CA LYS A 216 -1.82 29.71 50.00
C LYS A 216 -0.88 30.36 51.02
N LYS A 217 -1.43 31.41 51.66
CA LYS A 217 -1.08 32.08 52.93
C LYS A 217 0.04 31.45 53.78
N GLU A 218 1.04 32.28 54.07
CA GLU A 218 2.05 32.07 55.10
C GLU A 218 1.62 32.78 56.39
N THR A 219 1.70 32.06 57.52
CA THR A 219 1.46 32.54 58.88
C THR A 219 2.67 32.10 59.69
N THR A 220 3.47 33.03 60.19
CA THR A 220 4.33 32.79 61.35
C THR A 220 4.46 34.08 62.16
N ARG A 221 4.48 33.88 63.48
CA ARG A 221 4.67 34.84 64.58
C ARG A 221 5.92 35.71 64.44
#